data_AF-A0A967EZ59-F1
#
_entry.id   AF-A0A967EZ59-F1
#
_cell.length_a   1.000
_cell.length_b   1.000
_cell.length_c   1.000
_cell.angle_alpha   90.00
_cell.angle_beta   90.00
_cell.angle_gamma   90.00
#
_symmetry.space_group_name_H-M   'P 1'
#
loop_
_entity.id
_entity.type
_entity.pdbx_description
1 polymer ?
#
loop_
_entity_poly.entity_id
_entity_poly.type
_entity_poly.pdbx_seq_one_letter_code
_entity_poly.pdbx_strand_id
1 'polypeptide(L)'
;MPSSASPVFPLRDAWLPLVPLAPLVLAALLLAPLLDTAEQLSFLAVDADGFVARPLRDFIHLGDMMSYHALAAFHSLLCLAVVITFVLWTLRLPGRQRRAALIFLAAVFALLAVLVLYFKAEANRVVLVQLGYKAICQLIAAADLPTALVAPGQCFREGDISHLTWLAWVPTFSGIGATAFAAAFAYGNARDLPPHDGNDEAAWRAALDRRIKALQRSVYLLSAVLVSSTITITLFAHLPTGLLVDSRELALASAVSKYAGGLSTFWGALFSITLMATFATPALRLLGAAYGAAQGTEGSSDGADLRNWLHEHVFQSIRRQFATVLSLLAPLLVGPLSSLLSSVAGL
;
A
#
# COMPACT_ATOMS: atom_id res chain seq x y z
N MET A 1 -23.79 -33.50 -23.66
CA MET A 1 -23.11 -33.59 -22.35
C MET A 1 -22.01 -32.53 -22.30
N PRO A 2 -22.08 -31.52 -21.43
CA PRO A 2 -21.00 -30.56 -21.30
C PRO A 2 -19.80 -31.24 -20.62
N SER A 3 -18.69 -31.32 -21.34
CA SER A 3 -17.39 -31.73 -20.82
C SER A 3 -17.05 -30.89 -19.59
N SER A 4 -16.97 -31.55 -18.43
CA SER A 4 -16.53 -30.95 -17.18
C SER A 4 -15.02 -30.71 -17.27
N ALA A 5 -14.62 -29.64 -17.96
CA ALA A 5 -13.26 -29.15 -17.93
C ALA A 5 -12.91 -28.82 -16.48
N SER A 6 -12.07 -29.65 -15.88
CA SER A 6 -11.50 -29.44 -14.56
C SER A 6 -10.89 -28.03 -14.50
N PRO A 7 -11.12 -27.26 -13.43
CA PRO A 7 -10.53 -25.94 -13.27
C PRO A 7 -9.05 -26.12 -12.96
N VAL A 8 -8.25 -26.45 -13.97
CA VAL A 8 -6.79 -26.44 -13.87
C VAL A 8 -6.41 -24.98 -13.76
N PHE A 9 -6.14 -24.52 -12.53
CA PHE A 9 -5.34 -23.32 -12.35
C PHE A 9 -4.00 -23.62 -13.02
N PRO A 10 -3.65 -22.96 -14.14
CA PRO A 10 -2.36 -23.23 -14.74
C PRO A 10 -1.31 -22.89 -13.69
N LEU A 11 -0.41 -23.84 -13.39
CA LEU A 11 0.73 -23.64 -12.46
C LEU A 11 1.50 -22.35 -12.77
N ARG A 12 1.49 -21.94 -14.05
CA ARG A 12 2.03 -20.68 -14.55
C ARG A 12 1.45 -19.41 -13.89
N ASP A 13 0.27 -19.48 -13.28
CA ASP A 13 -0.41 -18.33 -12.65
C ASP A 13 -0.37 -18.37 -11.11
N ALA A 14 0.20 -19.42 -10.52
CA ALA A 14 0.20 -19.61 -9.06
C ALA A 14 1.04 -18.56 -8.29
N TRP A 15 1.99 -17.90 -8.95
CA TRP A 15 2.84 -16.87 -8.35
C TRP A 15 2.23 -15.47 -8.35
N LEU A 16 1.15 -15.23 -9.11
CA LEU A 16 0.55 -13.90 -9.26
C LEU A 16 0.03 -13.29 -7.94
N PRO A 17 -0.55 -14.07 -7.00
CA PRO A 17 -0.92 -13.55 -5.69
C PRO A 17 0.26 -13.02 -4.88
N LEU A 18 1.49 -13.43 -5.21
CA LEU A 18 2.70 -12.94 -4.56
C LEU A 18 3.15 -11.57 -5.07
N VAL A 19 2.75 -11.18 -6.29
CA VAL A 19 3.22 -9.93 -6.93
C VAL A 19 2.85 -8.68 -6.12
N PRO A 20 1.60 -8.51 -5.64
CA PRO A 20 1.26 -7.36 -4.79
C PRO A 20 1.98 -7.36 -3.44
N LEU A 21 2.47 -8.52 -2.98
CA LEU A 21 3.15 -8.68 -1.70
C LEU A 21 4.68 -8.62 -1.81
N ALA A 22 5.23 -8.80 -3.02
CA ALA A 22 6.66 -8.76 -3.28
C ALA A 22 7.33 -7.45 -2.80
N PRO A 23 6.71 -6.25 -2.96
CA PRO A 23 7.31 -5.03 -2.43
C PRO A 23 7.45 -5.06 -0.90
N LEU A 24 6.45 -5.59 -0.19
CA LEU A 24 6.48 -5.71 1.27
C LEU A 24 7.57 -6.70 1.73
N VAL A 25 7.66 -7.86 1.08
CA VAL A 25 8.68 -8.87 1.38
C VAL A 25 10.08 -8.32 1.09
N LEU A 26 10.27 -7.67 -0.07
CA LEU A 26 11.53 -7.05 -0.43
C LEU A 26 11.93 -5.95 0.57
N ALA A 27 10.98 -5.11 0.98
CA ALA A 27 11.24 -4.06 1.95
C ALA A 27 11.61 -4.64 3.32
N ALA A 28 10.96 -5.73 3.76
CA ALA A 28 11.33 -6.45 4.98
C ALA A 28 12.77 -6.99 4.90
N LEU A 29 13.16 -7.57 3.76
CA LEU A 29 14.51 -8.11 3.55
C LEU A 29 15.57 -7.01 3.48
N LEU A 30 15.29 -5.88 2.82
CA LEU A 30 16.22 -4.76 2.71
C LEU A 30 16.45 -4.05 4.05
N LEU A 31 15.43 -4.04 4.91
CA LEU A 31 15.54 -3.47 6.25
C LEU A 31 16.11 -4.47 7.26
N ALA A 32 16.16 -5.77 6.96
CA ALA A 32 16.64 -6.80 7.90
C ALA A 32 18.00 -6.50 8.56
N PRO A 33 19.02 -5.98 7.85
CA PRO A 33 20.30 -5.62 8.45
C PRO A 33 20.23 -4.47 9.48
N LEU A 34 19.13 -3.69 9.49
CA LEU A 34 18.91 -2.60 10.43
C LEU A 34 18.29 -3.06 11.76
N LEU A 35 17.94 -4.35 11.91
CA LEU A 35 17.43 -4.88 13.18
C LEU A 35 18.47 -4.77 14.31
N ASP A 36 19.72 -5.11 14.01
CA ASP A 36 20.80 -5.08 15.00
C ASP A 36 21.07 -3.65 15.49
N THR A 37 20.87 -2.65 14.63
CA THR A 37 20.97 -1.22 14.99
C THR A 37 19.70 -0.67 15.64
N ALA A 38 18.52 -1.19 15.32
CA ALA A 38 17.26 -0.82 15.96
C ALA A 38 17.22 -1.26 17.43
N GLU A 39 17.76 -2.45 17.77
CA GLU A 39 17.96 -2.85 19.16
C GLU A 39 18.91 -1.90 19.90
N GLN A 40 19.96 -1.42 19.25
CA GLN A 40 20.87 -0.42 19.82
C GLN A 40 20.22 0.97 20.00
N LEU A 41 19.30 1.37 19.11
CA LEU A 41 18.53 2.61 19.23
C LEU A 41 17.52 2.59 20.39
N SER A 42 17.04 1.41 20.78
CA SER A 42 16.18 1.27 21.97
C SER A 42 16.90 1.63 23.29
N PHE A 43 18.24 1.70 23.26
CA PHE A 43 19.10 2.14 24.36
C PHE A 43 19.22 3.67 24.47
N LEU A 44 18.80 4.44 23.45
CA LEU A 44 18.69 5.90 23.50
C LEU A 44 17.37 6.37 24.16
N ALA A 45 16.64 5.47 24.84
CA ALA A 45 15.59 5.84 25.77
C ALA A 45 16.21 6.70 26.87
N VAL A 46 16.10 8.00 26.67
CA VAL A 46 16.60 9.08 27.50
C VAL A 46 16.18 8.83 28.96
N ASP A 47 17.16 8.82 29.86
CA ASP A 47 16.97 8.98 31.31
C ASP A 47 16.30 10.35 31.54
N ALA A 48 14.96 10.38 31.44
CA ALA A 48 14.16 11.58 31.54
C ALA A 48 13.84 11.86 33.03
N ASP A 49 14.88 12.10 33.83
CA ASP A 49 14.70 12.59 35.18
C ASP A 49 14.42 14.10 35.16
N GLY A 50 13.12 14.39 35.26
CA GLY A 50 12.59 15.65 35.73
C GLY A 50 12.08 16.57 34.62
N PHE A 51 10.76 16.73 34.52
CA PHE A 51 10.20 17.98 34.01
C PHE A 51 8.78 18.30 34.50
N VAL A 52 8.57 19.59 34.77
CA VAL A 52 7.39 20.22 35.38
C VAL A 52 6.50 20.89 34.31
N ALA A 53 5.21 20.97 34.61
CA ALA A 53 4.08 21.62 33.91
C ALA A 53 3.21 20.72 32.98
N ARG A 54 2.46 19.80 33.61
CA ARG A 54 1.53 18.84 32.96
C ARG A 54 0.27 19.43 32.25
N PRO A 55 -0.45 20.45 32.77
CA PRO A 55 -1.82 20.70 32.29
C PRO A 55 -1.94 21.40 30.92
N LEU A 56 -0.91 22.12 30.45
CA LEU A 56 -0.92 22.75 29.11
C LEU A 56 -0.46 21.80 28.00
N ARG A 57 0.42 20.84 28.31
CA ARG A 57 0.84 19.76 27.38
C ARG A 57 -0.34 18.88 26.98
N ASP A 58 -1.13 18.46 27.96
CA ASP A 58 -2.27 17.56 27.74
C ASP A 58 -3.27 18.11 26.69
N PHE A 59 -3.43 19.44 26.60
CA PHE A 59 -4.34 20.09 25.64
C PHE A 59 -3.79 20.16 24.21
N ILE A 60 -2.50 20.46 24.03
CA ILE A 60 -1.88 20.53 22.68
C ILE A 60 -1.83 19.13 22.06
N HIS A 61 -1.47 18.13 22.86
CA HIS A 61 -1.40 16.74 22.42
C HIS A 61 -2.78 16.14 22.11
N LEU A 62 -3.83 16.62 22.77
CA LEU A 62 -5.19 16.28 22.41
C LEU A 62 -5.52 16.73 20.97
N GLY A 63 -5.03 17.90 20.53
CA GLY A 63 -5.23 18.40 19.17
C GLY A 63 -4.59 17.52 18.09
N ASP A 64 -3.33 17.13 18.28
CA ASP A 64 -2.61 16.25 17.35
C ASP A 64 -3.22 14.85 17.32
N MET A 65 -3.57 14.30 18.48
CA MET A 65 -4.22 12.99 18.59
C MET A 65 -5.61 13.01 17.98
N MET A 66 -6.43 14.06 18.22
CA MET A 66 -7.74 14.21 17.59
C MET A 66 -7.63 14.31 16.07
N SER A 67 -6.66 15.06 15.58
CA SER A 67 -6.38 15.19 14.14
C SER A 67 -6.00 13.84 13.53
N TYR A 68 -5.12 13.09 14.20
CA TYR A 68 -4.74 11.75 13.78
C TYR A 68 -5.93 10.77 13.81
N HIS A 69 -6.76 10.78 14.86
CA HIS A 69 -7.96 9.95 14.94
C HIS A 69 -8.93 10.24 13.81
N ALA A 70 -9.23 11.51 13.58
CA ALA A 70 -10.13 11.93 12.51
C ALA A 70 -9.61 11.46 11.15
N LEU A 71 -8.30 11.59 10.91
CA LEU A 71 -7.68 11.12 9.68
C LEU A 71 -7.68 9.59 9.57
N ALA A 72 -7.32 8.87 10.63
CA ALA A 72 -7.30 7.40 10.66
C ALA A 72 -8.71 6.82 10.42
N ALA A 73 -9.74 7.43 11.01
CA ALA A 73 -11.14 7.08 10.79
C ALA A 73 -11.55 7.39 9.35
N PHE A 74 -11.24 8.58 8.84
CA PHE A 74 -11.51 8.96 7.45
C PHE A 74 -10.84 7.99 6.46
N HIS A 75 -9.57 7.67 6.67
CA HIS A 75 -8.82 6.71 5.85
C HIS A 75 -9.45 5.31 5.89
N SER A 76 -9.84 4.84 7.08
CA SER A 76 -10.49 3.52 7.23
C SER A 76 -11.83 3.47 6.51
N LEU A 77 -12.63 4.54 6.58
CA LEU A 77 -13.89 4.67 5.84
C LEU A 77 -13.67 4.72 4.33
N LEU A 78 -12.65 5.45 3.87
CA LEU A 78 -12.26 5.50 2.46
C LEU A 78 -11.85 4.10 1.96
N CYS A 79 -11.01 3.39 2.71
CA CYS A 79 -10.61 2.02 2.41
C CYS A 79 -11.82 1.08 2.35
N LEU A 80 -12.74 1.18 3.31
CA LEU A 80 -13.98 0.39 3.31
C LEU A 80 -14.85 0.67 2.08
N ALA A 81 -15.02 1.94 1.69
CA ALA A 81 -15.78 2.30 0.49
C ALA A 81 -15.13 1.73 -0.78
N VAL A 82 -13.80 1.75 -0.86
CA VAL A 82 -13.04 1.17 -1.97
C VAL A 82 -13.17 -0.36 -1.99
N VAL A 83 -13.11 -1.03 -0.83
CA VAL A 83 -13.35 -2.47 -0.70
C VAL A 83 -14.75 -2.82 -1.20
N ILE A 84 -15.80 -2.14 -0.71
CA ILE A 84 -17.19 -2.36 -1.14
C ILE A 84 -17.31 -2.19 -2.65
N THR A 85 -16.68 -1.15 -3.21
CA THR A 85 -16.67 -0.90 -4.66
C THR A 85 -16.07 -2.07 -5.43
N PHE A 86 -14.89 -2.57 -5.02
CA PHE A 86 -14.25 -3.71 -5.67
C PHE A 86 -14.99 -5.02 -5.47
N VAL A 87 -15.65 -5.24 -4.34
CA VAL A 87 -16.56 -6.37 -4.13
C VAL A 87 -17.70 -6.32 -5.15
N LEU A 88 -18.39 -5.19 -5.26
CA LEU A 88 -19.49 -5.02 -6.20
C LEU A 88 -19.04 -5.20 -7.66
N TRP A 89 -17.87 -4.67 -8.02
CA TRP A 89 -17.30 -4.85 -9.36
C TRP A 89 -16.90 -6.30 -9.64
N THR A 90 -16.33 -6.99 -8.65
CA THR A 90 -15.97 -8.41 -8.75
C THR A 90 -17.21 -9.29 -8.91
N LEU A 91 -18.30 -8.99 -8.20
CA LEU A 91 -19.56 -9.73 -8.30
C LEU A 91 -20.22 -9.59 -9.69
N ARG A 92 -19.99 -8.45 -10.37
CA ARG A 92 -20.44 -8.17 -11.74
C ARG A 92 -19.58 -8.82 -12.83
N LEU A 93 -18.44 -9.41 -12.48
CA LEU A 93 -17.62 -10.14 -13.46
C LEU A 93 -18.33 -11.41 -13.95
N PRO A 94 -18.13 -11.83 -15.22
CA PRO A 94 -18.56 -13.13 -15.72
C PRO A 94 -18.07 -14.30 -14.86
N GLY A 95 -18.82 -15.40 -14.82
CA GLY A 95 -18.61 -16.49 -13.85
C GLY A 95 -17.18 -17.03 -13.74
N ARG A 96 -16.47 -17.20 -14.87
CA ARG A 96 -15.06 -17.64 -14.88
C ARG A 96 -14.11 -16.59 -14.30
N GLN A 97 -14.25 -15.33 -14.71
CA GLN A 97 -13.45 -14.20 -14.23
C GLN A 97 -13.69 -13.94 -12.74
N ARG A 98 -14.95 -13.99 -12.31
CA ARG A 98 -15.34 -13.87 -10.89
C ARG A 98 -14.73 -14.98 -10.05
N ARG A 99 -14.81 -16.24 -10.50
CA ARG A 99 -14.20 -17.38 -9.80
C ARG A 99 -12.69 -17.21 -9.68
N ALA A 100 -12.01 -16.76 -10.74
CA ALA A 100 -10.58 -16.50 -10.73
C ALA A 100 -10.21 -15.38 -9.72
N ALA A 101 -10.96 -14.28 -9.71
CA ALA A 101 -10.77 -13.19 -8.75
C ALA A 101 -10.96 -13.67 -7.30
N LEU A 102 -12.01 -14.44 -7.01
CA LEU A 102 -12.26 -14.97 -5.66
C LEU A 102 -11.19 -15.96 -5.20
N ILE A 103 -10.69 -16.83 -6.09
CA ILE A 103 -9.58 -17.74 -5.75
C ILE A 103 -8.29 -16.95 -5.48
N PHE A 104 -8.00 -15.94 -6.31
CA PHE A 104 -6.86 -15.05 -6.08
C PHE A 104 -6.99 -14.35 -4.72
N LEU A 105 -8.16 -13.82 -4.40
CA LEU A 105 -8.43 -13.16 -3.13
C LEU A 105 -8.24 -14.11 -1.94
N ALA A 106 -8.77 -15.34 -2.04
CA ALA A 106 -8.60 -16.36 -1.01
C ALA A 106 -7.12 -16.72 -0.81
N ALA A 107 -6.33 -16.81 -1.89
CA ALA A 107 -4.89 -17.06 -1.81
C ALA A 107 -4.14 -15.91 -1.13
N VAL A 108 -4.49 -14.65 -1.46
CA VAL A 108 -3.91 -13.47 -0.80
C VAL A 108 -4.25 -13.46 0.69
N PHE A 109 -5.51 -13.71 1.09
CA PHE A 109 -5.88 -13.76 2.49
C PHE A 109 -5.26 -14.93 3.25
N ALA A 110 -5.12 -16.10 2.62
CA ALA A 110 -4.40 -17.23 3.22
C ALA A 110 -2.93 -16.88 3.49
N LEU A 111 -2.27 -16.22 2.54
CA LEU A 111 -0.89 -15.76 2.72
C LEU A 111 -0.78 -14.65 3.78
N LEU A 112 -1.71 -13.70 3.79
CA LEU A 112 -1.78 -12.68 4.85
C LEU A 112 -2.00 -13.31 6.23
N ALA A 113 -2.84 -14.34 6.34
CA ALA A 113 -3.05 -15.07 7.59
C ALA A 113 -1.75 -15.77 8.04
N VAL A 114 -1.01 -16.41 7.12
CA VAL A 114 0.31 -16.99 7.43
C VAL A 114 1.29 -15.91 7.88
N LEU A 115 1.33 -14.76 7.21
CA LEU A 115 2.17 -13.63 7.60
C LEU A 115 1.79 -13.09 8.98
N VAL A 116 0.50 -12.95 9.29
CA VAL A 116 0.02 -12.50 10.60
C VAL A 116 0.37 -13.53 11.69
N LEU A 117 0.23 -14.82 11.43
CA LEU A 117 0.62 -15.87 12.38
C LEU A 117 2.13 -15.87 12.62
N TYR A 118 2.93 -15.70 11.55
CA TYR A 118 4.37 -15.53 11.66
C TYR A 118 4.73 -14.28 12.46
N PHE A 119 4.09 -13.14 12.18
CA PHE A 119 4.29 -11.90 12.92
C PHE A 119 3.84 -12.02 14.37
N LYS A 120 2.83 -12.81 14.69
CA LYS A 120 2.44 -13.06 16.08
C LYS A 120 3.52 -13.87 16.81
N ALA A 121 4.08 -14.89 16.17
CA ALA A 121 5.12 -15.73 16.76
C ALA A 121 6.46 -15.00 16.92
N GLU A 122 6.78 -14.09 16.00
CA GLU A 122 8.10 -13.46 15.89
C GLU A 122 7.99 -11.93 15.87
N ALA A 123 6.98 -11.33 16.51
CA ALA A 123 6.69 -9.89 16.44
C ALA A 123 7.90 -9.01 16.77
N ASN A 124 8.73 -9.48 17.72
CA ASN A 124 9.96 -8.81 18.12
C ASN A 124 11.05 -8.81 17.05
N ARG A 125 10.98 -9.70 16.05
CA ARG A 125 11.96 -9.84 14.97
C ARG A 125 11.49 -9.25 13.64
N VAL A 126 10.26 -8.73 13.56
CA VAL A 126 9.73 -8.15 12.32
C VAL A 126 10.18 -6.69 12.22
N VAL A 127 11.18 -6.43 11.39
CA VAL A 127 11.79 -5.10 11.22
C VAL A 127 10.76 -3.98 11.00
N LEU A 128 9.78 -4.22 10.13
CA LEU A 128 8.74 -3.25 9.80
C LEU A 128 7.88 -2.87 11.00
N VAL A 129 7.65 -3.80 11.92
CA VAL A 129 6.91 -3.54 13.17
C VAL A 129 7.81 -2.82 14.17
N GLN A 130 9.09 -3.19 14.25
CA GLN A 130 10.08 -2.54 15.12
C GLN A 130 10.30 -1.07 14.72
N LEU A 131 10.64 -0.81 13.46
CA LEU A 131 10.91 0.52 12.89
C LEU A 131 9.64 1.32 12.61
N GLY A 132 8.49 0.68 12.44
CA GLY A 132 7.24 1.39 12.23
C GLY A 132 6.62 1.77 13.56
N TYR A 133 6.10 0.78 14.26
CA TYR A 133 5.20 0.99 15.38
C TYR A 133 5.93 1.02 16.73
N LYS A 134 6.85 0.08 16.98
CA LYS A 134 7.50 -0.05 18.31
C LYS A 134 8.37 1.15 18.63
N ALA A 135 9.18 1.63 17.69
CA ALA A 135 10.02 2.82 17.88
C ALA A 135 9.19 4.06 18.20
N ILE A 136 8.11 4.31 17.45
CA ILE A 136 7.18 5.42 17.70
C ILE A 136 6.54 5.26 19.09
N CYS A 137 6.05 4.06 19.42
CA CYS A 137 5.44 3.80 20.72
C CYS A 137 6.42 4.02 21.88
N GLN A 138 7.69 3.60 21.73
CA GLN A 138 8.73 3.82 22.75
C GLN A 138 9.04 5.31 22.91
N LEU A 139 9.13 6.08 21.82
CA LEU A 139 9.31 7.54 21.87
C LEU A 139 8.14 8.24 22.58
N ILE A 140 6.91 7.80 22.32
CA ILE A 140 5.70 8.31 22.99
C ILE A 140 5.70 7.94 24.47
N ALA A 141 6.08 6.71 24.82
CA ALA A 141 6.17 6.25 26.20
C ALA A 141 7.26 7.01 27.00
N ALA A 142 8.40 7.30 26.37
CA ALA A 142 9.50 8.06 26.97
C ALA A 142 9.12 9.54 27.23
N ALA A 143 8.12 10.07 26.53
CA ALA A 143 7.66 11.45 26.69
C ALA A 143 6.76 11.70 27.93
N ASP A 144 6.59 10.70 28.81
CA ASP A 144 5.75 10.73 30.03
C ASP A 144 4.29 11.20 29.76
N LEU A 145 3.73 10.78 28.63
CA LEU A 145 2.34 11.07 28.25
C LEU A 145 1.33 10.33 29.14
N PRO A 146 0.06 10.78 29.20
CA PRO A 146 -0.98 10.13 29.98
C PRO A 146 -1.05 8.62 29.68
N THR A 147 -1.03 7.81 30.73
CA THR A 147 -1.03 6.33 30.68
C THR A 147 -2.20 5.74 29.89
N ALA A 148 -3.25 6.51 29.62
CA ALA A 148 -4.37 6.14 28.77
C ALA A 148 -4.01 5.99 27.28
N LEU A 149 -2.94 6.63 26.80
CA LEU A 149 -2.47 6.54 25.39
C LEU A 149 -1.46 5.41 25.23
N VAL A 150 -0.47 5.33 26.12
CA VAL A 150 0.53 4.27 26.21
C VAL A 150 0.88 4.08 27.68
N ALA A 151 0.55 2.94 28.27
CA ALA A 151 1.04 2.64 29.60
C ALA A 151 2.55 2.32 29.53
N PRO A 152 3.38 2.79 30.47
CA PRO A 152 4.82 2.55 30.49
C PRO A 152 5.14 1.06 30.35
N GLY A 153 5.99 0.70 29.38
CA GLY A 153 6.36 -0.70 29.10
C GLY A 153 5.32 -1.53 28.33
N GLN A 154 4.24 -0.93 27.81
CA GLN A 154 3.11 -1.67 27.20
C GLN A 154 2.98 -1.57 25.68
N CYS A 155 4.04 -1.19 24.94
CA CYS A 155 3.97 -1.17 23.48
C CYS A 155 3.57 -2.53 22.85
N PHE A 156 3.88 -3.62 23.55
CA PHE A 156 3.37 -4.97 23.33
C PHE A 156 3.35 -5.72 24.66
N ARG A 157 2.31 -5.56 25.50
CA ARG A 157 2.10 -6.48 26.63
C ARG A 157 1.15 -7.59 26.20
N GLU A 158 1.51 -8.84 26.47
CA GLU A 158 0.65 -9.99 26.18
C GLU A 158 -0.71 -9.82 26.88
N GLY A 159 -1.78 -9.62 26.10
CA GLY A 159 -3.16 -9.57 26.59
C GLY A 159 -3.91 -8.26 26.32
N ASP A 160 -3.22 -7.11 26.31
CA ASP A 160 -3.85 -5.79 26.18
C ASP A 160 -3.37 -5.05 24.92
N ILE A 161 -4.29 -4.84 23.98
CA ILE A 161 -4.05 -4.03 22.78
C ILE A 161 -4.26 -2.56 23.17
N SER A 162 -3.17 -1.78 23.22
CA SER A 162 -3.27 -0.35 23.53
C SER A 162 -4.11 0.40 22.49
N HIS A 163 -4.72 1.52 22.88
CA HIS A 163 -5.48 2.36 21.95
C HIS A 163 -4.63 2.83 20.76
N LEU A 164 -3.36 3.16 21.00
CA LEU A 164 -2.40 3.50 19.96
C LEU A 164 -2.18 2.34 18.98
N THR A 165 -2.15 1.09 19.47
CA THR A 165 -2.07 -0.11 18.62
C THR A 165 -3.27 -0.19 17.69
N TRP A 166 -4.49 0.01 18.21
CA TRP A 166 -5.70 0.00 17.39
C TRP A 166 -5.68 1.09 16.31
N LEU A 167 -5.27 2.30 16.68
CA LEU A 167 -5.19 3.43 15.74
C LEU A 167 -4.16 3.21 14.63
N ALA A 168 -3.07 2.49 14.91
CA ALA A 168 -2.12 2.10 13.87
C ALA A 168 -2.65 0.93 13.03
N TRP A 169 -3.16 -0.11 13.67
CA TRP A 169 -3.49 -1.38 13.02
C TRP A 169 -4.74 -1.30 12.14
N VAL A 170 -5.83 -0.66 12.60
CA VAL A 170 -7.08 -0.59 11.82
C VAL A 170 -6.89 0.08 10.46
N PRO A 171 -6.25 1.27 10.36
CA PRO A 171 -5.91 1.89 9.07
C PRO A 171 -5.05 0.98 8.19
N THR A 172 -4.01 0.36 8.77
CA THR A 172 -3.10 -0.53 8.04
C THR A 172 -3.82 -1.73 7.44
N PHE A 173 -4.61 -2.47 8.23
CA PHE A 173 -5.36 -3.62 7.73
C PHE A 173 -6.45 -3.21 6.73
N SER A 174 -7.07 -2.04 6.91
CA SER A 174 -8.04 -1.51 5.95
C SER A 174 -7.39 -1.23 4.58
N GLY A 175 -6.20 -0.63 4.56
CA GLY A 175 -5.42 -0.39 3.34
C GLY A 175 -4.94 -1.68 2.66
N ILE A 176 -4.48 -2.66 3.45
CA ILE A 176 -4.13 -4.01 2.95
C ILE A 176 -5.36 -4.67 2.31
N GLY A 177 -6.52 -4.61 2.97
CA GLY A 177 -7.79 -5.11 2.45
C GLY A 177 -8.14 -4.46 1.11
N ALA A 178 -8.15 -3.13 1.04
CA ALA A 178 -8.43 -2.39 -0.20
C ALA A 178 -7.51 -2.82 -1.36
N THR A 179 -6.22 -2.99 -1.08
CA THR A 179 -5.22 -3.45 -2.06
C THR A 179 -5.48 -4.88 -2.53
N ALA A 180 -5.79 -5.80 -1.60
CA ALA A 180 -6.08 -7.19 -1.92
C ALA A 180 -7.33 -7.34 -2.81
N PHE A 181 -8.40 -6.60 -2.50
CA PHE A 181 -9.61 -6.58 -3.32
C PHE A 181 -9.38 -5.95 -4.69
N ALA A 182 -8.60 -4.86 -4.76
CA ALA A 182 -8.21 -4.23 -6.02
C ALA A 182 -7.41 -5.19 -6.91
N ALA A 183 -6.42 -5.88 -6.34
CA ALA A 183 -5.60 -6.87 -7.04
C ALA A 183 -6.44 -8.05 -7.56
N ALA A 184 -7.34 -8.58 -6.73
CA ALA A 184 -8.24 -9.67 -7.13
C ALA A 184 -9.16 -9.25 -8.28
N PHE A 185 -9.76 -8.06 -8.20
CA PHE A 185 -10.58 -7.51 -9.27
C PHE A 185 -9.78 -7.33 -10.56
N ALA A 186 -8.61 -6.69 -10.48
CA ALA A 186 -7.75 -6.44 -11.63
C ALA A 186 -7.33 -7.75 -12.31
N TYR A 187 -6.97 -8.76 -11.53
CA TYR A 187 -6.64 -10.09 -12.02
C TYR A 187 -7.81 -10.76 -12.74
N GLY A 188 -9.01 -10.74 -12.15
CA GLY A 188 -10.22 -11.29 -12.79
C GLY A 188 -10.58 -10.56 -14.09
N ASN A 189 -10.55 -9.22 -14.07
CA ASN A 189 -10.88 -8.38 -15.22
C ASN A 189 -9.89 -8.54 -16.39
N ALA A 190 -8.62 -8.83 -16.09
CA ALA A 190 -7.59 -9.08 -17.10
C ALA A 190 -7.64 -10.50 -17.70
N ARG A 191 -8.44 -11.42 -17.15
CA ARG A 191 -8.54 -12.80 -17.62
C ARG A 191 -9.59 -12.98 -18.71
N ASP A 192 -9.35 -13.94 -19.59
CA ASP A 192 -10.31 -14.39 -20.61
C ASP A 192 -10.82 -13.24 -21.49
N LEU A 193 -9.92 -12.46 -22.11
CA LEU A 193 -10.32 -11.57 -23.21
C LEU A 193 -10.95 -12.45 -24.30
N PRO A 194 -12.12 -12.06 -24.88
CA PRO A 194 -12.69 -12.84 -25.97
C PRO A 194 -11.65 -13.02 -27.09
N PRO A 195 -11.62 -14.20 -27.73
CA PRO A 195 -10.71 -14.42 -28.86
C PRO A 195 -11.04 -13.42 -29.98
N HIS A 196 -10.02 -12.95 -30.67
CA HIS A 196 -10.20 -12.15 -31.87
C HIS A 196 -10.39 -13.10 -33.05
N ASP A 197 -11.63 -13.24 -33.53
CA ASP A 197 -12.00 -14.16 -34.61
C ASP A 197 -12.23 -13.45 -35.96
N GLY A 198 -11.84 -12.17 -36.07
CA GLY A 198 -11.98 -11.34 -37.27
C GLY A 198 -13.41 -10.90 -37.60
N ASN A 199 -14.43 -11.68 -37.23
CA ASN A 199 -15.82 -11.43 -37.59
C ASN A 199 -16.51 -10.38 -36.69
N ASP A 200 -16.03 -10.17 -35.47
CA ASP A 200 -16.59 -9.19 -34.53
C ASP A 200 -15.51 -8.30 -33.87
N GLU A 201 -14.70 -7.65 -34.72
CA GLU A 201 -13.65 -6.74 -34.26
C GLU A 201 -14.19 -5.59 -33.40
N ALA A 202 -15.37 -5.06 -33.75
CA ALA A 202 -15.99 -3.97 -33.00
C ALA A 202 -16.34 -4.38 -31.56
N ALA A 203 -16.94 -5.56 -31.35
CA ALA A 203 -17.23 -6.02 -29.99
C ALA A 203 -15.96 -6.38 -29.22
N TRP A 204 -14.93 -6.93 -29.89
CA TRP A 204 -13.64 -7.21 -29.26
C TRP A 204 -12.97 -5.91 -28.78
N ARG A 205 -12.89 -4.89 -29.64
CA ARG A 205 -12.33 -3.56 -29.29
C ARG A 205 -13.12 -2.93 -28.13
N ALA A 206 -14.46 -3.00 -28.18
CA ALA A 206 -15.31 -2.50 -27.09
C ALA A 206 -15.14 -3.30 -25.79
N ALA A 207 -14.85 -4.60 -25.84
CA ALA A 207 -14.54 -5.40 -24.66
C ALA A 207 -13.18 -5.03 -24.05
N LEU A 208 -12.16 -4.85 -24.89
CA LEU A 208 -10.82 -4.42 -24.46
C LEU A 208 -10.85 -3.02 -23.83
N ASP A 209 -11.48 -2.06 -24.50
CA ASP A 209 -11.63 -0.67 -23.99
C ASP A 209 -12.34 -0.64 -22.63
N ARG A 210 -13.44 -1.41 -22.47
CA ARG A 210 -14.13 -1.53 -21.19
C ARG A 210 -13.21 -2.05 -20.07
N ARG A 211 -12.38 -3.06 -20.35
CA ARG A 211 -11.46 -3.64 -19.36
C ARG A 211 -10.33 -2.70 -18.99
N ILE A 212 -9.79 -1.97 -19.97
CA ILE A 212 -8.78 -0.94 -19.72
C ILE A 212 -9.40 0.15 -18.86
N LYS A 213 -10.54 0.73 -19.24
CA LYS A 213 -11.25 1.74 -18.44
C LYS A 213 -11.54 1.26 -17.01
N ALA A 214 -11.87 -0.02 -16.82
CA ALA A 214 -12.05 -0.60 -15.50
C ALA A 214 -10.73 -0.64 -14.68
N LEU A 215 -9.61 -1.07 -15.28
CA LEU A 215 -8.30 -1.02 -14.62
C LEU A 215 -7.89 0.41 -14.28
N GLN A 216 -8.11 1.35 -15.20
CA GLN A 216 -7.81 2.76 -15.02
C GLN A 216 -8.57 3.36 -13.82
N ARG A 217 -9.87 3.11 -13.73
CA ARG A 217 -10.69 3.52 -12.56
C ARG A 217 -10.18 2.86 -11.28
N SER A 218 -9.72 1.61 -11.35
CA SER A 218 -9.16 0.89 -10.21
C SER A 218 -7.87 1.54 -9.71
N VAL A 219 -6.99 1.96 -10.62
CA VAL A 219 -5.77 2.71 -10.30
C VAL A 219 -6.13 4.01 -9.58
N TYR A 220 -7.06 4.81 -10.10
CA TYR A 220 -7.48 6.05 -9.46
C TYR A 220 -8.01 5.85 -8.03
N LEU A 221 -8.87 4.85 -7.82
CA LEU A 221 -9.38 4.54 -6.48
C LEU A 221 -8.27 4.12 -5.51
N LEU A 222 -7.35 3.26 -5.96
CA LEU A 222 -6.25 2.81 -5.10
C LEU A 222 -5.18 3.90 -4.91
N SER A 223 -5.04 4.85 -5.84
CA SER A 223 -4.21 6.05 -5.64
C SER A 223 -4.76 6.95 -4.53
N ALA A 224 -6.08 7.10 -4.40
CA ALA A 224 -6.68 7.82 -3.27
C ALA A 224 -6.41 7.12 -1.93
N VAL A 225 -6.50 5.78 -1.90
CA VAL A 225 -6.09 4.97 -0.74
C VAL A 225 -4.61 5.19 -0.44
N LEU A 226 -3.75 5.15 -1.44
CA LEU A 226 -2.31 5.35 -1.27
C LEU A 226 -1.99 6.72 -0.68
N VAL A 227 -2.53 7.80 -1.25
CA VAL A 227 -2.29 9.16 -0.76
C VAL A 227 -2.76 9.29 0.69
N SER A 228 -3.96 8.81 1.01
CA SER A 228 -4.47 8.86 2.38
C SER A 228 -3.69 7.96 3.35
N SER A 229 -3.21 6.78 2.93
CA SER A 229 -2.31 5.94 3.73
C SER A 229 -0.99 6.65 4.02
N THR A 230 -0.39 7.31 3.03
CA THR A 230 0.84 8.06 3.22
C THR A 230 0.65 9.20 4.21
N ILE A 231 -0.41 10.01 4.07
CA ILE A 231 -0.70 11.10 5.02
C ILE A 231 -0.94 10.53 6.43
N THR A 232 -1.68 9.42 6.54
CA THR A 232 -1.95 8.77 7.84
C THR A 232 -0.67 8.31 8.53
N ILE A 233 0.24 7.67 7.78
CA ILE A 233 1.54 7.26 8.30
C ILE A 233 2.43 8.46 8.62
N THR A 234 2.45 9.49 7.77
CA THR A 234 3.21 10.71 8.04
C THR A 234 2.78 11.35 9.34
N LEU A 235 1.47 11.52 9.57
CA LEU A 235 1.00 12.07 10.84
C LEU A 235 1.37 11.17 12.01
N PHE A 236 1.15 9.86 11.90
CA PHE A 236 1.53 8.90 12.95
C PHE A 236 3.02 8.99 13.31
N ALA A 237 3.88 9.04 12.29
CA ALA A 237 5.33 9.14 12.45
C ALA A 237 5.76 10.46 13.09
N HIS A 238 5.03 11.54 12.85
CA HIS A 238 5.34 12.86 13.39
C HIS A 238 4.70 13.13 14.76
N LEU A 239 3.83 12.25 15.27
CA LEU A 239 3.21 12.40 16.59
C LEU A 239 4.26 12.67 17.70
N PRO A 240 5.40 11.94 17.78
CA PRO A 240 6.36 12.16 18.86
C PRO A 240 7.11 13.49 18.73
N THR A 241 7.26 14.03 17.53
CA THR A 241 7.97 15.29 17.29
C THR A 241 7.31 16.47 18.00
N GLY A 242 5.98 16.55 17.96
CA GLY A 242 5.25 17.60 18.67
C GLY A 242 5.50 17.56 20.18
N LEU A 243 5.70 16.36 20.73
CA LEU A 243 5.98 16.16 22.17
C LEU A 243 7.34 16.70 22.59
N LEU A 244 8.33 16.63 21.68
CA LEU A 244 9.73 16.91 21.96
C LEU A 244 10.14 18.36 21.70
N VAL A 245 9.43 19.07 20.82
CA VAL A 245 9.66 20.52 20.61
C VAL A 245 9.34 21.29 21.89
N ASP A 246 8.31 20.86 22.62
CA ASP A 246 7.85 21.48 23.85
C ASP A 246 8.69 21.11 25.08
N SER A 247 9.55 20.09 25.01
CA SER A 247 10.47 19.69 26.10
C SER A 247 11.80 20.46 26.11
N ARG A 248 12.01 21.41 25.20
CA ARG A 248 13.29 22.14 24.96
C ARG A 248 14.44 21.24 24.48
N GLU A 249 14.18 19.97 24.16
CA GLU A 249 15.15 19.06 23.56
C GLU A 249 15.15 19.18 22.03
N LEU A 250 15.46 20.38 21.53
CA LEU A 250 15.41 20.71 20.09
C LEU A 250 16.25 19.75 19.23
N ALA A 251 17.37 19.24 19.76
CA ALA A 251 18.21 18.26 19.07
C ALA A 251 17.49 16.91 18.91
N LEU A 252 16.80 16.43 19.94
CA LEU A 252 16.03 15.18 19.88
C LEU A 252 14.79 15.34 19.00
N ALA A 253 14.08 16.47 19.12
CA ALA A 253 12.95 16.79 18.25
C ALA A 253 13.36 16.82 16.76
N SER A 254 14.52 17.40 16.45
CA SER A 254 15.09 17.39 15.09
C SER A 254 15.43 15.98 14.61
N ALA A 255 16.03 15.15 15.47
CA ALA A 255 16.34 13.75 15.13
C ALA A 255 15.07 12.92 14.87
N VAL A 256 14.04 13.07 15.70
CA VAL A 256 12.74 12.41 15.52
C VAL A 256 12.03 12.90 14.27
N SER A 257 12.10 14.20 13.95
CA SER A 257 11.54 14.74 12.71
C SER A 257 12.19 14.12 11.48
N LYS A 258 13.53 14.02 11.48
CA LYS A 258 14.29 13.36 10.39
C LYS A 258 13.90 11.88 10.25
N TYR A 259 13.79 11.17 11.38
CA TYR A 259 13.34 9.79 11.40
C TYR A 259 11.93 9.63 10.84
N ALA A 260 10.98 10.47 11.29
CA ALA A 260 9.60 10.48 10.82
C ALA A 260 9.50 10.80 9.31
N GLY A 261 10.33 11.73 8.82
CA GLY A 261 10.48 12.00 7.39
C GLY A 261 10.99 10.78 6.62
N GLY A 262 12.04 10.12 7.11
CA GLY A 262 12.57 8.89 6.53
C GLY A 262 11.53 7.76 6.47
N LEU A 263 10.80 7.54 7.56
CA LEU A 263 9.75 6.54 7.64
C LEU A 263 8.59 6.84 6.66
N SER A 264 8.16 8.11 6.59
CA SER A 264 7.13 8.56 5.65
C SER A 264 7.54 8.29 4.19
N THR A 265 8.80 8.58 3.86
CA THR A 265 9.39 8.32 2.54
C THR A 265 9.34 6.85 2.19
N PHE A 266 9.84 6.03 3.12
CA PHE A 266 9.94 4.60 2.93
C PHE A 266 8.57 3.99 2.64
N TRP A 267 7.56 4.33 3.45
CA TRP A 267 6.19 3.85 3.25
C TRP A 267 5.58 4.41 1.96
N GLY A 268 5.79 5.68 1.63
CA GLY A 268 5.33 6.27 0.37
C GLY A 268 5.89 5.54 -0.86
N ALA A 269 7.18 5.23 -0.86
CA ALA A 269 7.82 4.45 -1.91
C ALA A 269 7.26 3.02 -1.96
N LEU A 270 7.14 2.36 -0.82
CA LEU A 270 6.60 1.00 -0.72
C LEU A 270 5.16 0.92 -1.26
N PHE A 271 4.29 1.86 -0.89
CA PHE A 271 2.92 1.90 -1.39
C PHE A 271 2.87 2.16 -2.89
N SER A 272 3.75 3.02 -3.41
CA SER A 272 3.83 3.33 -4.84
C SER A 272 4.22 2.10 -5.66
N ILE A 273 5.22 1.35 -5.21
CA ILE A 273 5.63 0.10 -5.83
C ILE A 273 4.51 -0.95 -5.72
N THR A 274 3.81 -1.01 -4.58
CA THR A 274 2.65 -1.90 -4.38
C THR A 274 1.52 -1.60 -5.35
N LEU A 275 1.20 -0.32 -5.55
CA LEU A 275 0.22 0.14 -6.54
C LEU A 275 0.63 -0.29 -7.96
N MET A 276 1.90 -0.06 -8.33
CA MET A 276 2.42 -0.49 -9.62
C MET A 276 2.35 -2.02 -9.79
N ALA A 277 2.79 -2.78 -8.80
CA ALA A 277 2.78 -4.25 -8.83
C ALA A 277 1.35 -4.80 -8.97
N THR A 278 0.38 -4.17 -8.29
CA THR A 278 -1.03 -4.56 -8.31
C THR A 278 -1.63 -4.47 -9.72
N PHE A 279 -1.27 -3.44 -10.50
CA PHE A 279 -1.91 -3.18 -11.79
C PHE A 279 -1.03 -3.44 -13.01
N ALA A 280 0.29 -3.49 -12.87
CA ALA A 280 1.22 -3.75 -13.97
C ALA A 280 0.98 -5.13 -14.58
N THR A 281 0.90 -6.19 -13.78
CA THR A 281 0.72 -7.54 -14.32
C THR A 281 -0.63 -7.71 -15.05
N PRO A 282 -1.78 -7.29 -14.49
CA PRO A 282 -3.05 -7.27 -15.22
C PRO A 282 -3.00 -6.45 -16.52
N ALA A 283 -2.39 -5.27 -16.50
CA ALA A 283 -2.26 -4.41 -17.67
C ALA A 283 -1.40 -5.06 -18.76
N LEU A 284 -0.24 -5.61 -18.40
CA LEU A 284 0.64 -6.33 -19.32
C LEU A 284 -0.03 -7.55 -19.93
N ARG A 285 -0.89 -8.26 -19.17
CA ARG A 285 -1.68 -9.38 -19.70
C ARG A 285 -2.68 -8.93 -20.76
N LEU A 286 -3.41 -7.84 -20.51
CA LEU A 286 -4.34 -7.29 -21.50
C LEU A 286 -3.61 -6.78 -22.74
N LEU A 287 -2.48 -6.08 -22.56
CA LEU A 287 -1.66 -5.61 -23.67
C LEU A 287 -1.08 -6.79 -24.47
N GLY A 288 -0.55 -7.82 -23.80
CA GLY A 288 -0.04 -9.02 -24.46
C GLY A 288 -1.11 -9.74 -25.29
N ALA A 289 -2.33 -9.85 -24.75
CA ALA A 289 -3.46 -10.41 -25.49
C ALA A 289 -3.85 -9.55 -26.70
N ALA A 290 -3.84 -8.22 -26.54
CA ALA A 290 -4.16 -7.30 -27.63
C ALA A 290 -3.11 -7.28 -28.74
N TYR A 291 -1.83 -7.29 -28.39
CA TYR A 291 -0.73 -7.37 -29.37
C TYR A 291 -0.66 -8.74 -30.06
N GLY A 292 -0.91 -9.83 -29.32
CA GLY A 292 -0.99 -11.17 -29.91
C GLY A 292 -2.11 -11.27 -30.96
N ALA A 293 -3.25 -10.61 -30.70
CA ALA A 293 -4.34 -10.51 -31.68
C ALA A 293 -3.92 -9.72 -32.93
N ALA A 294 -3.21 -8.60 -32.77
CA ALA A 294 -2.73 -7.78 -33.89
C ALA A 294 -1.63 -8.48 -34.72
N GLN A 295 -0.78 -9.31 -34.09
CA GLN A 295 0.22 -10.12 -34.80
C GLN A 295 -0.41 -11.25 -35.61
N GLY A 296 -1.52 -11.84 -35.13
CA GLY A 296 -2.27 -12.84 -35.88
C GLY A 296 -2.87 -12.33 -37.20
N THR A 297 -2.94 -11.01 -37.37
CA THR A 297 -3.41 -10.30 -38.58
C THR A 297 -2.28 -9.71 -39.43
N GLU A 298 -1.02 -10.13 -39.22
CA GLU A 298 0.15 -9.64 -39.98
C GLU A 298 -0.03 -9.79 -41.49
N GLY A 299 0.07 -8.66 -42.21
CA GLY A 299 -0.09 -8.58 -43.67
C GLY A 299 -1.41 -7.95 -44.15
N SER A 300 -2.38 -7.73 -43.25
CA SER A 300 -3.61 -6.98 -43.54
C SER A 300 -3.49 -5.49 -43.19
N SER A 301 -4.24 -4.61 -43.87
CA SER A 301 -4.39 -3.20 -43.46
C SER A 301 -4.91 -3.09 -42.03
N ASP A 302 -5.81 -4.00 -41.66
CA ASP A 302 -6.54 -3.99 -40.40
C ASP A 302 -5.62 -4.22 -39.19
N GLY A 303 -4.58 -5.04 -39.35
CA GLY A 303 -3.56 -5.25 -38.31
C GLY A 303 -2.71 -4.01 -38.02
N ALA A 304 -2.41 -3.20 -39.04
CA ALA A 304 -1.70 -1.94 -38.86
C ALA A 304 -2.58 -0.89 -38.16
N ASP A 305 -3.85 -0.80 -38.56
CA ASP A 305 -4.83 0.09 -37.94
C ASP A 305 -5.08 -0.27 -36.48
N LEU A 306 -5.20 -1.57 -36.16
CA LEU A 306 -5.36 -2.04 -34.80
C LEU A 306 -4.15 -1.69 -33.92
N ARG A 307 -2.92 -1.86 -34.45
CA ARG A 307 -1.70 -1.50 -33.71
C ARG A 307 -1.59 -0.01 -33.44
N ASN A 308 -1.93 0.82 -34.42
CA ASN A 308 -1.97 2.28 -34.25
C ASN A 308 -3.01 2.67 -33.20
N TRP A 309 -4.22 2.10 -33.28
CA TRP A 309 -5.28 2.31 -32.30
C TRP A 309 -4.84 1.92 -30.88
N LEU A 310 -4.20 0.76 -30.70
CA LEU A 310 -3.67 0.32 -29.40
C LEU A 310 -2.64 1.29 -28.83
N HIS A 311 -1.74 1.79 -29.69
CA HIS A 311 -0.73 2.76 -29.26
C HIS A 311 -1.35 4.09 -28.82
N GLU A 312 -2.26 4.64 -29.61
CA GLU A 312 -2.90 5.93 -29.35
C GLU A 312 -3.85 5.88 -28.15
N HIS A 313 -4.71 4.87 -28.08
CA HIS A 313 -5.82 4.87 -27.12
C HIS A 313 -5.47 4.16 -25.83
N VAL A 314 -4.71 3.07 -25.89
CA VAL A 314 -4.43 2.25 -24.71
C VAL A 314 -3.11 2.67 -24.06
N PHE A 315 -2.02 2.69 -24.82
CA PHE A 315 -0.69 2.95 -24.27
C PHE A 315 -0.56 4.39 -23.76
N GLN A 316 -0.97 5.39 -24.56
CA GLN A 316 -0.92 6.77 -24.08
C GLN A 316 -1.81 7.00 -22.86
N SER A 317 -2.98 6.37 -22.80
CA SER A 317 -3.92 6.55 -21.68
C SER A 317 -3.37 5.96 -20.38
N ILE A 318 -2.79 4.76 -20.44
CA ILE A 318 -2.08 4.14 -19.31
C ILE A 318 -0.88 5.01 -18.89
N ARG A 319 -0.06 5.47 -19.85
CA ARG A 319 1.10 6.32 -19.59
C ARG A 319 0.71 7.63 -18.90
N ARG A 320 -0.34 8.31 -19.38
CA ARG A 320 -0.86 9.55 -18.78
C ARG A 320 -1.29 9.32 -17.34
N GLN A 321 -1.95 8.19 -17.05
CA GLN A 321 -2.37 7.88 -15.68
C GLN A 321 -1.21 7.60 -14.73
N PHE A 322 -0.22 6.82 -15.16
CA PHE A 322 0.99 6.64 -14.36
C PHE A 322 1.69 7.98 -14.12
N ALA A 323 1.76 8.86 -15.12
CA ALA A 323 2.29 10.20 -14.96
C ALA A 323 1.47 11.04 -13.96
N THR A 324 0.13 10.98 -14.01
CA THR A 324 -0.74 11.67 -13.04
C THR A 324 -0.50 11.14 -11.63
N VAL A 325 -0.46 9.82 -11.44
CA VAL A 325 -0.19 9.22 -10.13
C VAL A 325 1.18 9.63 -9.60
N LEU A 326 2.22 9.57 -10.44
CA LEU A 326 3.56 10.04 -10.08
C LEU A 326 3.57 11.54 -9.76
N SER A 327 2.79 12.36 -10.47
CA SER A 327 2.68 13.80 -10.19
C SER A 327 1.97 14.09 -8.86
N LEU A 328 0.99 13.27 -8.48
CA LEU A 328 0.32 13.38 -7.18
C LEU A 328 1.24 12.91 -6.04
N LEU A 329 2.17 12.01 -6.34
CA LEU A 329 3.19 11.54 -5.41
C LEU A 329 4.43 12.43 -5.35
N ALA A 330 4.64 13.28 -6.36
CA ALA A 330 5.83 14.12 -6.43
C ALA A 330 6.01 15.02 -5.19
N PRO A 331 4.98 15.69 -4.64
CA PRO A 331 5.13 16.46 -3.41
C PRO A 331 5.60 15.63 -2.21
N LEU A 332 5.21 14.35 -2.14
CA LEU A 332 5.59 13.43 -1.08
C LEU A 332 7.02 12.87 -1.28
N LEU A 333 7.51 12.85 -2.52
CA LEU A 333 8.85 12.35 -2.87
C LEU A 333 9.92 13.46 -2.93
N VAL A 334 9.54 14.72 -3.10
CA VAL A 334 10.48 15.86 -3.25
C VAL A 334 11.31 16.09 -1.98
N GLY A 335 10.72 16.11 -0.79
CA GLY A 335 11.46 16.32 0.46
C GLY A 335 12.56 15.26 0.67
N PRO A 336 12.23 13.97 0.56
CA PRO A 336 13.21 12.89 0.75
C PRO A 336 14.28 12.82 -0.34
N LEU A 337 13.89 13.05 -1.60
CA LEU A 337 14.85 13.15 -2.70
C LEU A 337 15.80 14.33 -2.51
N SER A 338 15.30 15.47 -2.02
CA SER A 338 16.15 16.62 -1.70
C SER A 338 17.16 16.29 -0.60
N SER A 339 16.75 15.55 0.45
CA SER A 339 17.64 15.15 1.53
C SER A 339 18.67 14.08 1.11
N LEU A 340 18.30 13.17 0.20
CA LEU A 340 19.24 12.20 -0.38
C LEU A 340 20.21 12.90 -1.34
N LEU A 341 19.71 13.81 -2.15
CA LEU A 341 20.54 14.60 -3.07
C LEU A 341 21.51 15.50 -2.29
N SER A 342 21.09 16.13 -1.19
CA SER A 342 22.02 16.89 -0.34
C SER A 342 23.06 15.98 0.32
N SER A 343 22.63 14.83 0.85
CA SER A 343 23.54 13.85 1.46
C SER A 343 24.54 13.25 0.48
N VAL A 344 24.16 13.01 -0.79
CA VAL A 344 25.04 12.48 -1.84
C VAL A 344 25.90 13.58 -2.46
N ALA A 345 25.38 14.81 -2.56
CA ALA A 345 26.13 15.96 -3.04
C ALA A 345 27.09 16.54 -1.99
N GLY A 346 27.07 16.04 -0.74
CA GLY A 346 27.91 16.54 0.35
C GLY A 346 27.59 17.98 0.75
N LEU A 347 26.34 18.42 0.54
CA LEU A 347 25.82 19.75 0.90
C LEU A 347 25.20 19.76 2.30
#